data_AF-A0AAE1PR79-F1
#
_entry.id   AF-A0AAE1PR79-F1
#
_cell.length_a   1.000
_cell.length_b   1.000
_cell.length_c   1.000
_cell.angle_alpha   90.00
_cell.angle_beta   90.00
_cell.angle_gamma   90.00
#
_symmetry.space_group_name_H-M   'P 1'
#
loop_
_entity.id
_entity.type
_entity.pdbx_description
1 polymer ?
#
loop_
_entity_poly.entity_id
_entity_poly.type
_entity_poly.pdbx_seq_one_letter_code
_entity_poly.pdbx_strand_id
1 'polypeptide(L)'
;MSETRWLVRGKIIYNILVNWEELKAYFNIAKIQGGQDVRYKARMLWEMLSDGTNYLYFVFASPIVTEFERLNALFQSTNCKPSHLCHELEIHCTSLTRRVYDENGFPVPLEKVDFGAKFISESERILANEKEQLQKLQDRCQEMMFTLVQQVKMRLPRSRELYDGLKKLSPSVVLTHTNRPPYTDLPFLHLQGQAAEACENQYRRILYHPWIEEGIFDGKIPDDPEVFWSKIKSYESEGSKPYSDLACFALSCLTTPVSNAFVERIFSHANAIKTKKFNNTETKSHPETEKAFRR
;
A
#
# COMPACT_ATOMS: atom_id res chain seq x y z
N MET A 1 -5.73 5.30 14.11
CA MET A 1 -5.64 3.98 13.44
C MET A 1 -6.88 3.83 12.54
N SER A 2 -6.87 4.23 11.26
CA SER A 2 -7.99 3.82 10.36
C SER A 2 -7.86 4.17 8.88
N GLU A 3 -7.21 5.28 8.48
CA GLU A 3 -7.61 5.89 7.19
C GLU A 3 -7.06 5.18 5.94
N THR A 4 -5.93 4.47 6.06
CA THR A 4 -5.27 3.79 4.93
C THR A 4 -5.55 2.30 4.79
N ARG A 5 -6.14 1.66 5.80
CA ARG A 5 -6.45 0.23 5.75
C ARG A 5 -7.83 0.04 5.16
N TRP A 6 -7.92 -0.52 3.96
CA TRP A 6 -9.20 -1.04 3.50
C TRP A 6 -9.60 -2.19 4.43
N LEU A 7 -10.80 -2.10 5.03
CA LEU A 7 -11.40 -3.21 5.77
C LEU A 7 -11.89 -4.26 4.77
N VAL A 8 -10.94 -4.96 4.15
CA VAL A 8 -11.24 -6.01 3.18
C VAL A 8 -11.31 -7.38 3.84
N ARG A 9 -12.24 -8.18 3.32
CA ARG A 9 -12.55 -9.54 3.74
C ARG A 9 -12.44 -10.49 2.54
N GLY A 10 -11.44 -10.28 1.69
CA GLY A 10 -11.20 -11.06 0.48
C GLY A 10 -11.07 -12.55 0.76
N LYS A 11 -10.31 -12.93 1.79
CA LYS A 11 -10.22 -14.34 2.23
C LYS A 11 -11.59 -14.92 2.63
N ILE A 12 -12.46 -14.12 3.25
CA ILE A 12 -13.80 -14.58 3.62
C ILE A 12 -14.67 -14.76 2.37
N ILE A 13 -14.68 -13.78 1.46
CA ILE A 13 -15.42 -13.85 0.18
C ILE A 13 -14.96 -15.07 -0.63
N TYR A 14 -13.64 -15.26 -0.74
CA TYR A 14 -13.05 -16.42 -1.41
C TYR A 14 -13.50 -17.74 -0.77
N ASN A 15 -13.42 -17.86 0.56
CA ASN A 15 -13.86 -19.07 1.27
C ASN A 15 -15.36 -19.33 1.08
N ILE A 16 -16.19 -18.30 1.09
CA ILE A 16 -17.63 -18.43 0.82
C ILE A 16 -17.85 -18.97 -0.60
N LEU A 17 -17.14 -18.44 -1.61
CA LEU A 17 -17.25 -18.90 -2.99
C LEU A 17 -16.78 -20.33 -3.20
N VAL A 18 -15.64 -20.71 -2.60
CA VAL A 18 -15.08 -22.06 -2.74
C VAL A 18 -15.99 -23.11 -2.11
N ASN A 19 -16.66 -22.75 -1.01
CA ASN A 19 -17.56 -23.66 -0.28
C ASN A 19 -19.04 -23.34 -0.57
N TRP A 20 -19.37 -22.73 -1.71
CA TRP A 20 -20.71 -22.18 -1.93
C TRP A 20 -21.80 -23.25 -1.86
N GLU A 21 -21.60 -24.38 -2.53
CA GLU A 21 -22.56 -25.49 -2.55
C GLU A 21 -22.60 -26.22 -1.21
N GLU A 22 -21.46 -26.41 -0.55
CA GLU A 22 -21.36 -27.01 0.77
C GLU A 22 -22.09 -26.18 1.83
N LEU A 23 -21.90 -24.85 1.80
CA LEU A 23 -22.60 -23.91 2.68
C LEU A 23 -24.11 -23.94 2.40
N LYS A 24 -24.51 -23.93 1.14
CA LYS A 24 -25.93 -24.03 0.75
C LYS A 24 -26.54 -25.34 1.25
N ALA A 25 -25.86 -26.47 1.10
CA ALA A 25 -26.32 -27.77 1.61
C ALA A 25 -26.39 -27.78 3.15
N TYR A 26 -25.37 -27.26 3.82
CA TYR A 26 -25.31 -27.15 5.28
C TYR A 26 -26.49 -26.33 5.82
N PHE A 27 -26.72 -25.13 5.29
CA PHE A 27 -27.83 -24.29 5.74
C PHE A 27 -29.20 -24.84 5.36
N ASN A 28 -29.30 -25.62 4.28
CA ASN A 28 -30.53 -26.35 3.95
C ASN A 28 -30.91 -27.38 5.03
N ILE A 29 -29.92 -28.12 5.56
CA ILE A 29 -30.13 -29.07 6.65
C ILE A 29 -30.43 -28.31 7.95
N ALA A 30 -29.65 -27.28 8.27
CA ALA A 30 -29.80 -26.50 9.50
C ALA A 30 -31.15 -25.78 9.59
N LYS A 31 -31.72 -25.31 8.47
CA LYS A 31 -33.06 -24.67 8.47
C LYS A 31 -34.19 -25.66 8.74
N ILE A 32 -33.98 -26.96 8.52
CA ILE A 32 -34.97 -28.02 8.76
C ILE A 32 -34.80 -28.58 10.18
N GLN A 33 -33.56 -28.92 10.55
CA GLN A 33 -33.25 -29.72 11.74
C GLN A 33 -32.77 -28.91 12.95
N GLY A 34 -32.49 -27.61 12.78
CA GLY A 34 -31.95 -26.77 13.86
C GLY A 34 -32.96 -26.45 14.98
N GLY A 35 -32.46 -25.94 16.10
CA GLY A 35 -33.29 -25.31 17.14
C GLY A 35 -34.03 -24.07 16.60
N GLN A 36 -35.02 -23.56 17.34
CA GLN A 36 -35.90 -22.48 16.85
C GLN A 36 -35.14 -21.21 16.41
N ASP A 37 -34.17 -20.75 17.20
CA ASP A 37 -33.36 -19.57 16.87
C ASP A 37 -32.37 -19.79 15.71
N VAL A 38 -31.92 -21.04 15.53
CA VAL A 38 -31.01 -21.42 14.45
C VAL A 38 -31.76 -21.51 13.12
N ARG A 39 -32.99 -22.02 13.13
CA ARG A 39 -33.81 -22.23 11.92
C ARG A 39 -34.06 -20.94 11.15
N TYR A 40 -34.35 -19.84 11.85
CA TYR A 40 -34.58 -18.56 11.20
C TYR A 40 -33.32 -18.05 10.49
N LYS A 41 -32.18 -18.03 11.19
CA LYS A 41 -30.90 -17.57 10.62
C LYS A 41 -30.43 -18.47 9.47
N ALA A 42 -30.56 -19.79 9.63
CA ALA A 42 -30.21 -20.76 8.60
C ALA A 42 -31.09 -20.63 7.35
N ARG A 43 -32.39 -20.33 7.52
CA ARG A 43 -33.30 -20.06 6.40
C ARG A 43 -32.85 -18.84 5.61
N MET A 44 -32.60 -17.71 6.29
CA MET A 44 -32.13 -16.49 5.64
C MET A 44 -30.83 -16.72 4.85
N LEU A 45 -29.84 -17.36 5.46
CA LEU A 45 -28.56 -17.63 4.80
C LEU A 45 -28.71 -18.60 3.61
N TRP A 46 -29.58 -19.61 3.75
CA TRP A 46 -29.90 -20.51 2.66
C TRP A 46 -30.59 -19.79 1.49
N GLU A 47 -31.54 -18.88 1.77
CA GLU A 47 -32.19 -18.06 0.74
C GLU A 47 -31.17 -17.17 0.03
N MET A 48 -30.28 -16.51 0.78
CA MET A 48 -29.20 -15.68 0.21
C MET A 48 -28.24 -16.47 -0.69
N LEU A 49 -27.85 -17.70 -0.29
CA LEU A 49 -26.97 -18.58 -1.07
C LEU A 49 -27.69 -19.26 -2.25
N SER A 50 -29.02 -19.31 -2.21
CA SER A 50 -29.84 -19.84 -3.29
C SER A 50 -30.12 -18.81 -4.38
N ASP A 51 -29.91 -17.52 -4.08
CA ASP A 51 -30.01 -16.43 -5.04
C ASP A 51 -28.75 -16.37 -5.92
N GLY A 52 -28.93 -16.65 -7.21
CA GLY A 52 -27.87 -16.64 -8.21
C GLY A 52 -27.22 -15.26 -8.40
N THR A 53 -27.95 -14.17 -8.15
CA THR A 53 -27.41 -12.81 -8.24
C THR A 53 -26.37 -12.54 -7.16
N ASN A 54 -26.59 -13.06 -5.95
CA ASN A 54 -25.62 -12.96 -4.86
C ASN A 54 -24.36 -13.77 -5.16
N TYR A 55 -24.50 -14.98 -5.71
CA TYR A 55 -23.35 -15.77 -6.16
C TYR A 55 -22.52 -15.00 -7.19
N LEU A 56 -23.16 -14.48 -8.24
CA LEU A 56 -22.49 -13.72 -9.29
C LEU A 56 -21.83 -12.45 -8.77
N TYR A 57 -22.47 -11.74 -7.83
CA TYR A 57 -21.86 -10.58 -7.17
C TYR A 57 -20.57 -10.95 -6.43
N PHE A 58 -20.57 -12.08 -5.70
CA PHE A 58 -19.35 -12.57 -5.06
C PHE A 58 -18.28 -12.96 -6.08
N VAL A 59 -18.65 -13.65 -7.17
CA VAL A 59 -17.73 -14.00 -8.27
C VAL A 59 -17.05 -12.76 -8.84
N PHE A 60 -17.80 -11.67 -9.04
CA PHE A 60 -17.27 -10.39 -9.49
C PHE A 60 -16.36 -9.72 -8.44
N ALA A 61 -16.82 -9.64 -7.18
CA ALA A 61 -16.13 -8.91 -6.13
C ALA A 61 -14.83 -9.60 -5.68
N SER A 62 -14.79 -10.94 -5.67
CA SER A 62 -13.66 -11.72 -5.15
C SER A 62 -12.30 -11.31 -5.70
N PRO A 63 -12.03 -11.30 -7.02
CA PRO A 63 -10.71 -10.93 -7.55
C PRO A 63 -10.32 -9.49 -7.20
N ILE A 64 -11.29 -8.58 -7.14
CA ILE A 64 -11.06 -7.17 -6.81
C ILE A 64 -10.64 -7.04 -5.34
N VAL A 65 -11.41 -7.64 -4.43
CA VAL A 65 -11.17 -7.55 -2.99
C VAL A 65 -9.88 -8.26 -2.58
N THR A 66 -9.54 -9.38 -3.23
CA THR A 66 -8.26 -10.06 -3.02
C THR A 66 -7.06 -9.17 -3.35
N GLU A 67 -7.15 -8.34 -4.39
CA GLU A 67 -6.08 -7.40 -4.74
C GLU A 67 -5.91 -6.29 -3.70
N PHE A 68 -7.01 -5.80 -3.11
CA PHE A 68 -6.94 -4.89 -1.96
C PHE A 68 -6.31 -5.55 -0.73
N GLU A 69 -6.54 -6.85 -0.50
CA GLU A 69 -5.84 -7.59 0.58
C GLU A 69 -4.34 -7.69 0.32
N ARG A 70 -3.94 -7.95 -0.94
CA ARG A 70 -2.53 -7.95 -1.36
C ARG A 70 -1.87 -6.59 -1.10
N LEU A 71 -2.53 -5.50 -1.49
CA LEU A 71 -2.04 -4.14 -1.24
C LEU A 71 -1.92 -3.87 0.27
N ASN A 72 -2.94 -4.21 1.06
CA ASN A 72 -2.87 -4.07 2.52
C ASN A 72 -1.67 -4.83 3.13
N ALA A 73 -1.41 -6.05 2.67
CA ALA A 73 -0.25 -6.83 3.11
C ALA A 73 1.07 -6.14 2.74
N LEU A 74 1.15 -5.56 1.53
CA LEU A 74 2.30 -4.78 1.10
C LEU A 74 2.52 -3.54 1.99
N PHE A 75 1.45 -2.80 2.32
CA PHE A 75 1.49 -1.64 3.22
C PHE A 75 1.98 -2.02 4.63
N GLN A 76 1.67 -3.23 5.09
CA GLN A 76 2.07 -3.78 6.39
C GLN A 76 3.46 -4.42 6.40
N SER A 77 4.09 -4.60 5.24
CA SER A 77 5.43 -5.21 5.16
C SER A 77 6.51 -4.27 5.72
N THR A 78 7.51 -4.83 6.40
CA THR A 78 8.56 -4.08 7.09
C THR A 78 9.64 -3.51 6.16
N ASN A 79 9.77 -4.03 4.94
CA ASN A 79 10.91 -3.76 4.04
C ASN A 79 10.51 -3.09 2.72
N CYS A 80 9.26 -2.61 2.58
CA CYS A 80 8.80 -2.09 1.29
C CYS A 80 9.06 -0.58 1.12
N LYS A 81 9.87 -0.24 0.11
CA LYS A 81 10.23 1.13 -0.26
C LYS A 81 8.96 1.96 -0.57
N PRO A 82 8.81 3.18 -0.03
CA PRO A 82 7.63 4.03 -0.27
C PRO A 82 7.28 4.24 -1.75
N SER A 83 8.28 4.39 -2.61
CA SER A 83 8.11 4.53 -4.06
C SER A 83 7.45 3.30 -4.71
N HIS A 84 7.79 2.10 -4.25
CA HIS A 84 7.22 0.85 -4.72
C HIS A 84 5.73 0.74 -4.35
N LEU A 85 5.32 1.15 -3.14
CA LEU A 85 3.91 1.09 -2.77
C LEU A 85 3.04 2.09 -3.51
N CYS A 86 3.57 3.30 -3.75
CA CYS A 86 2.84 4.29 -4.52
C CYS A 86 2.66 3.80 -5.96
N HIS A 87 3.70 3.18 -6.53
CA HIS A 87 3.62 2.55 -7.84
C HIS A 87 2.59 1.41 -7.89
N GLU A 88 2.60 0.51 -6.92
CA GLU A 88 1.61 -0.58 -6.83
C GLU A 88 0.17 -0.06 -6.68
N LEU A 89 -0.02 1.00 -5.88
CA LEU A 89 -1.32 1.64 -5.73
C LEU A 89 -1.77 2.35 -7.02
N GLU A 90 -0.85 2.98 -7.76
CA GLU A 90 -1.12 3.57 -9.07
C GLU A 90 -1.54 2.51 -10.08
N ILE A 91 -0.78 1.40 -10.19
CA ILE A 91 -1.12 0.27 -11.06
C ILE A 91 -2.54 -0.22 -10.76
N HIS A 92 -2.86 -0.43 -9.48
CA HIS A 92 -4.18 -0.88 -9.08
C HIS A 92 -5.27 0.13 -9.45
N CYS A 93 -5.05 1.41 -9.19
CA CYS A 93 -5.99 2.48 -9.56
C CYS A 93 -6.21 2.53 -11.08
N THR A 94 -5.14 2.46 -11.88
CA THR A 94 -5.22 2.46 -13.34
C THR A 94 -5.97 1.24 -13.84
N SER A 95 -5.69 0.05 -13.28
CA SER A 95 -6.39 -1.18 -13.60
C SER A 95 -7.89 -1.07 -13.34
N LEU A 96 -8.30 -0.61 -12.16
CA LEU A 96 -9.73 -0.40 -11.84
C LEU A 96 -10.37 0.66 -12.75
N THR A 97 -9.66 1.77 -13.00
CA THR A 97 -10.18 2.89 -13.80
C THR A 97 -10.46 2.43 -15.23
N ARG A 98 -9.55 1.69 -15.86
CA ARG A 98 -9.69 1.21 -17.25
C ARG A 98 -10.86 0.25 -17.46
N ARG A 99 -11.39 -0.36 -16.38
CA ARG A 99 -12.56 -1.24 -16.47
C ARG A 99 -13.89 -0.48 -16.57
N VAL A 100 -13.93 0.79 -16.16
CA VAL A 100 -15.17 1.58 -16.06
C VAL A 100 -15.08 3.00 -16.64
N TYR A 101 -13.90 3.46 -17.05
CA TYR A 101 -13.68 4.74 -17.72
C TYR A 101 -12.92 4.56 -19.04
N ASP A 102 -13.22 5.42 -20.02
CA ASP A 102 -12.49 5.49 -21.28
C ASP A 102 -11.16 6.29 -21.16
N GLU A 103 -10.44 6.42 -22.27
CA GLU A 103 -9.17 7.16 -22.33
C GLU A 103 -9.31 8.66 -22.02
N ASN A 104 -10.51 9.21 -22.22
CA ASN A 104 -10.84 10.62 -21.95
C ASN A 104 -11.32 10.82 -20.50
N GLY A 105 -11.46 9.74 -19.72
CA GLY A 105 -11.92 9.78 -18.34
C GLY A 105 -13.44 9.82 -18.17
N PHE A 106 -14.22 9.53 -19.22
CA PHE A 106 -15.68 9.41 -19.14
C PHE A 106 -16.10 7.99 -18.77
N PRO A 107 -17.16 7.81 -17.95
CA PRO A 107 -17.73 6.50 -17.67
C PRO A 107 -18.11 5.76 -18.96
N VAL A 108 -17.69 4.50 -19.07
CA VAL A 108 -18.09 3.66 -20.21
C VAL A 108 -19.53 3.17 -20.05
N PRO A 109 -20.28 2.97 -21.15
CA PRO A 109 -21.57 2.27 -21.12
C PRO A 109 -21.44 0.87 -20.52
N LEU A 110 -22.53 0.36 -19.94
CA LEU A 110 -22.56 -0.91 -19.21
C LEU A 110 -22.04 -2.09 -20.05
N GLU A 111 -22.33 -2.08 -21.35
CA GLU A 111 -21.93 -3.12 -22.31
C GLU A 111 -20.40 -3.17 -22.54
N LYS A 112 -19.70 -2.08 -22.22
CA LYS A 112 -18.24 -1.96 -22.36
C LYS A 112 -17.50 -2.09 -21.02
N VAL A 113 -18.21 -2.23 -19.91
CA VAL A 113 -17.60 -2.46 -18.60
C VAL A 113 -16.95 -3.84 -18.60
N ASP A 114 -15.69 -3.90 -18.17
CA ASP A 114 -15.01 -5.18 -17.98
C ASP A 114 -15.44 -5.81 -16.64
N PHE A 115 -16.41 -6.72 -16.71
CA PHE A 115 -16.85 -7.52 -15.56
C PHE A 115 -15.96 -8.73 -15.26
N GLY A 116 -15.05 -9.08 -16.17
CA GLY A 116 -14.21 -10.27 -16.10
C GLY A 116 -14.87 -11.54 -16.66
N ALA A 117 -14.05 -12.37 -17.31
CA ALA A 117 -14.51 -13.55 -18.05
C ALA A 117 -15.34 -14.53 -17.21
N LYS A 118 -14.93 -14.79 -15.96
CA LYS A 118 -15.64 -15.72 -15.07
C LYS A 118 -17.04 -15.23 -14.70
N PHE A 119 -17.21 -13.93 -14.48
CA PHE A 119 -18.53 -13.35 -14.22
C PHE A 119 -19.43 -13.51 -15.44
N ILE A 120 -18.91 -13.19 -16.63
CA ILE A 120 -19.64 -13.29 -17.89
C ILE A 120 -20.13 -14.73 -18.09
N SER A 121 -19.22 -15.72 -18.04
CA SER A 121 -19.56 -17.13 -18.26
C SER A 121 -20.56 -17.68 -17.25
N GLU A 122 -20.44 -17.33 -15.97
CA GLU A 122 -21.39 -17.76 -14.94
C GLU A 122 -22.74 -17.04 -15.07
N SER A 123 -22.75 -15.77 -15.49
CA SER A 123 -23.97 -15.00 -15.67
C SER A 123 -24.81 -15.53 -16.83
N GLU A 124 -24.16 -15.94 -17.92
CA GLU A 124 -24.80 -16.61 -19.05
C GLU A 124 -25.41 -17.96 -18.65
N ARG A 125 -24.81 -18.65 -17.68
CA ARG A 125 -25.32 -19.93 -17.16
C ARG A 125 -26.50 -19.75 -16.20
N ILE A 126 -26.42 -18.77 -15.30
CA ILE A 126 -27.38 -18.61 -14.19
C ILE A 126 -28.56 -17.73 -14.58
N LEU A 127 -28.32 -16.64 -15.32
CA LEU A 127 -29.32 -15.62 -15.66
C LEU A 127 -29.59 -15.53 -17.17
N ALA A 128 -29.38 -16.62 -17.92
CA ALA A 128 -29.53 -16.68 -19.38
C ALA A 128 -30.80 -16.01 -19.91
N ASN A 129 -31.92 -16.23 -19.19
CA ASN A 129 -33.25 -15.77 -19.57
C ASN A 129 -33.71 -14.55 -18.76
N GLU A 130 -32.90 -14.06 -17.81
CA GLU A 130 -33.27 -13.04 -16.82
C GLU A 130 -32.52 -11.73 -17.07
N LYS A 131 -32.63 -11.21 -18.30
CA LYS A 131 -31.86 -10.04 -18.78
C LYS A 131 -32.00 -8.81 -17.89
N GLU A 132 -33.20 -8.54 -17.38
CA GLU A 132 -33.44 -7.39 -16.48
C GLU A 132 -32.69 -7.54 -15.14
N GLN A 133 -32.67 -8.76 -14.57
CA GLN A 133 -31.91 -9.01 -13.33
C GLN A 133 -30.40 -8.93 -13.58
N LEU A 134 -29.93 -9.45 -14.71
CA LEU A 134 -28.53 -9.36 -15.10
C LEU A 134 -28.09 -7.90 -15.22
N GLN A 135 -28.88 -7.06 -15.88
CA GLN A 135 -28.59 -5.62 -16.01
C GLN A 135 -28.55 -4.94 -14.63
N LYS A 136 -29.52 -5.18 -13.75
CA LYS A 136 -29.52 -4.64 -12.37
C LYS A 136 -28.29 -5.07 -11.58
N LEU A 137 -27.84 -6.32 -11.75
CA LEU A 137 -26.63 -6.81 -11.11
C LEU A 137 -25.37 -6.11 -11.68
N GLN A 138 -25.29 -5.98 -12.99
CA GLN A 138 -24.20 -5.28 -13.68
C GLN A 138 -24.10 -3.82 -13.24
N ASP A 139 -25.22 -3.11 -13.11
CA ASP A 139 -25.27 -1.73 -12.60
C ASP A 139 -24.68 -1.65 -11.19
N ARG A 140 -25.08 -2.56 -10.28
CA ARG A 140 -24.53 -2.62 -8.92
C ARG A 140 -23.02 -2.91 -8.92
N CYS A 141 -22.57 -3.80 -9.79
CA CYS A 141 -21.15 -4.10 -9.97
C CYS A 141 -20.36 -2.88 -10.49
N GLN A 142 -20.94 -2.12 -11.42
CA GLN A 142 -20.35 -0.89 -11.96
C GLN A 142 -20.28 0.21 -10.90
N GLU A 143 -21.34 0.41 -10.12
CA GLU A 143 -21.37 1.37 -9.01
C GLU A 143 -20.31 1.03 -7.94
N MET A 144 -20.15 -0.26 -7.61
CA MET A 144 -19.09 -0.72 -6.72
C MET A 144 -17.71 -0.31 -7.28
N MET A 145 -17.47 -0.52 -8.58
CA MET A 145 -16.21 -0.15 -9.22
C MET A 145 -15.96 1.36 -9.21
N PHE A 146 -16.96 2.18 -9.53
CA PHE A 146 -16.83 3.64 -9.42
C PHE A 146 -16.45 4.06 -8.02
N THR A 147 -17.15 3.52 -7.01
CA THR A 147 -16.86 3.79 -5.60
C THR A 147 -15.42 3.41 -5.26
N LEU A 148 -14.97 2.22 -5.67
CA LEU A 148 -13.62 1.75 -5.42
C LEU A 148 -12.56 2.66 -6.07
N VAL A 149 -12.77 3.07 -7.33
CA VAL A 149 -11.86 4.00 -8.02
C VAL A 149 -11.74 5.32 -7.24
N GLN A 150 -12.86 5.90 -6.78
CA GLN A 150 -12.82 7.14 -6.00
C GLN A 150 -12.11 6.95 -4.66
N GLN A 151 -12.39 5.85 -3.96
CA GLN A 151 -11.75 5.52 -2.68
C GLN A 151 -10.23 5.31 -2.82
N VAL A 152 -9.77 4.74 -3.94
CA VAL A 152 -8.34 4.60 -4.24
C VAL A 152 -7.72 5.94 -4.61
N LYS A 153 -8.37 6.73 -5.48
CA LYS A 153 -7.90 8.08 -5.86
C LYS A 153 -7.74 9.03 -4.68
N MET A 154 -8.65 8.97 -3.70
CA MET A 154 -8.53 9.73 -2.45
C MET A 154 -7.29 9.37 -1.61
N ARG A 155 -6.79 8.13 -1.74
CA ARG A 155 -5.63 7.61 -1.01
C ARG A 155 -4.34 7.67 -1.82
N LEU A 156 -4.46 7.87 -3.14
CA LEU A 156 -3.31 8.19 -3.96
C LEU A 156 -2.79 9.58 -3.54
N PRO A 157 -1.48 9.69 -3.32
CA PRO A 157 -0.89 10.98 -3.04
C PRO A 157 -1.10 11.89 -4.26
N ARG A 158 -1.58 13.12 -4.04
CA ARG A 158 -1.88 14.10 -5.11
C ARG A 158 -0.68 14.49 -5.98
N SER A 159 0.49 13.95 -5.72
CA SER A 159 1.78 14.50 -6.07
C SER A 159 2.68 13.48 -6.78
N ARG A 160 2.17 12.86 -7.85
CA ARG A 160 2.97 12.00 -8.74
C ARG A 160 4.31 12.65 -9.13
N GLU A 161 4.28 13.96 -9.41
CA GLU A 161 5.45 14.79 -9.69
C GLU A 161 6.49 14.80 -8.55
N LEU A 162 6.04 14.72 -7.29
CA LEU A 162 6.94 14.65 -6.13
C LEU A 162 7.60 13.27 -6.00
N TYR A 163 6.92 12.17 -6.34
CA TYR A 163 7.53 10.83 -6.33
C TYR A 163 8.56 10.68 -7.44
N ASP A 164 8.23 11.15 -8.64
CA ASP A 164 9.21 11.18 -9.73
C ASP A 164 10.37 12.10 -9.40
N GLY A 165 10.12 13.19 -8.67
CA GLY A 165 11.16 14.00 -8.05
C GLY A 165 12.03 13.21 -7.06
N LEU A 166 11.45 12.48 -6.10
CA LEU A 166 12.20 11.68 -5.13
C LEU A 166 13.04 10.57 -5.76
N LYS A 167 12.59 9.96 -6.88
CA LYS A 167 13.41 9.00 -7.63
C LYS A 167 14.71 9.62 -8.16
N LYS A 168 14.75 10.94 -8.40
CA LYS A 168 15.96 11.64 -8.83
C LYS A 168 17.07 11.66 -7.77
N LEU A 169 16.72 11.40 -6.50
CA LEU A 169 17.67 11.27 -5.39
C LEU A 169 18.16 9.82 -5.20
N SER A 170 17.78 8.89 -6.06
CA SER A 170 18.28 7.51 -5.97
C SER A 170 19.76 7.42 -6.37
N PRO A 171 20.54 6.50 -5.79
CA PRO A 171 21.98 6.41 -6.03
C PRO A 171 22.32 6.19 -7.52
N SER A 172 21.53 5.34 -8.19
CA SER A 172 21.68 5.06 -9.63
C SER A 172 21.41 6.27 -10.51
N VAL A 173 20.59 7.23 -10.06
CA VAL A 173 20.30 8.47 -10.81
C VAL A 173 21.28 9.59 -10.43
N VAL A 174 21.69 9.68 -9.18
CA VAL A 174 22.61 10.73 -8.71
C VAL A 174 24.03 10.50 -9.22
N LEU A 175 24.43 9.23 -9.37
CA LEU A 175 25.78 8.82 -9.78
C LEU A 175 25.88 8.40 -11.25
N THR A 176 24.84 8.63 -12.06
CA THR A 176 24.90 8.37 -13.51
C THR A 176 25.67 9.46 -14.24
N HIS A 177 26.48 9.07 -15.23
CA HIS A 177 27.08 10.00 -16.19
C HIS A 177 26.14 10.33 -17.36
N THR A 178 25.09 9.52 -17.56
CA THR A 178 24.15 9.65 -18.68
C THR A 178 22.76 10.03 -18.19
N ASN A 179 22.14 11.07 -18.76
CA ASN A 179 20.79 11.55 -18.41
C ASN A 179 20.62 11.89 -16.91
N ARG A 180 21.69 12.40 -16.28
CA ARG A 180 21.63 12.89 -14.89
C ARG A 180 20.77 14.16 -14.84
N PRO A 181 19.77 14.25 -13.95
CA PRO A 181 18.95 15.44 -13.84
C PRO A 181 19.80 16.64 -13.36
N PRO A 182 19.57 17.84 -13.90
CA PRO A 182 20.21 19.05 -13.39
C PRO A 182 19.76 19.29 -11.95
N TYR A 183 20.57 20.03 -11.19
CA TYR A 183 20.28 20.29 -9.77
C TYR A 183 18.92 20.98 -9.58
N THR A 184 18.54 21.87 -10.49
CA THR A 184 17.25 22.58 -10.51
C THR A 184 16.04 21.66 -10.67
N ASP A 185 16.24 20.42 -11.09
CA ASP A 185 15.17 19.44 -11.29
C ASP A 185 14.98 18.52 -10.07
N LEU A 186 15.80 18.68 -9.02
CA LEU A 186 15.67 17.91 -7.78
C LEU A 186 14.41 18.32 -6.98
N PRO A 187 13.83 17.39 -6.21
CA PRO A 187 12.58 17.65 -5.50
C PRO A 187 12.78 18.58 -4.31
N PHE A 188 11.74 19.35 -3.96
CA PHE A 188 11.69 20.16 -2.73
C PHE A 188 12.89 21.11 -2.51
N LEU A 189 13.40 21.76 -3.56
CA LEU A 189 14.56 22.68 -3.46
C LEU A 189 14.44 23.73 -2.33
N HIS A 190 13.21 24.14 -1.99
CA HIS A 190 12.94 25.05 -0.88
C HIS A 190 13.42 24.53 0.50
N LEU A 191 13.61 23.21 0.68
CA LEU A 191 14.11 22.61 1.92
C LEU A 191 15.61 22.86 2.16
N GLN A 192 16.34 23.36 1.16
CA GLN A 192 17.76 23.65 1.26
C GLN A 192 18.05 24.90 2.09
N GLY A 193 17.09 25.83 2.16
CA GLY A 193 17.24 27.11 2.85
C GLY A 193 18.51 27.85 2.41
N GLN A 194 19.33 28.24 3.37
CA GLN A 194 20.58 28.98 3.12
C GLN A 194 21.72 28.11 2.55
N ALA A 195 21.58 26.78 2.53
CA ALA A 195 22.61 25.86 2.07
C ALA A 195 22.51 25.53 0.57
N ALA A 196 21.67 26.23 -0.21
CA ALA A 196 21.40 25.91 -1.61
C ALA A 196 22.66 25.88 -2.49
N GLU A 197 23.53 26.89 -2.37
CA GLU A 197 24.78 26.96 -3.14
C GLU A 197 25.75 25.83 -2.75
N ALA A 198 25.87 25.54 -1.46
CA ALA A 198 26.69 24.44 -0.95
C ALA A 198 26.18 23.09 -1.48
N CYS A 199 24.87 22.85 -1.40
CA CYS A 199 24.24 21.64 -1.90
C CYS A 199 24.44 21.45 -3.40
N GLU A 200 24.33 22.51 -4.21
CA GLU A 200 24.57 22.43 -5.66
C GLU A 200 26.02 22.08 -5.99
N ASN A 201 26.98 22.73 -5.33
CA ASN A 201 28.41 22.44 -5.50
C ASN A 201 28.74 21.01 -5.08
N GLN A 202 28.17 20.53 -3.97
CA GLN A 202 28.30 19.15 -3.52
C GLN A 202 27.68 18.18 -4.54
N TYR A 203 26.53 18.51 -5.13
CA TYR A 203 25.87 17.69 -6.14
C TYR A 203 26.69 17.56 -7.42
N ARG A 204 27.45 18.59 -7.81
CA ARG A 204 28.37 18.49 -8.95
C ARG A 204 29.56 17.58 -8.66
N ARG A 205 30.11 17.65 -7.44
CA ARG A 205 31.31 16.89 -7.03
C ARG A 205 31.05 15.42 -6.74
N ILE A 206 29.90 15.10 -6.15
CA ILE A 206 29.54 13.75 -5.68
C ILE A 206 29.67 12.67 -6.78
N LEU A 207 29.45 13.04 -8.04
CA LEU A 207 29.53 12.14 -9.20
C LEU A 207 30.95 11.61 -9.45
N TYR A 208 31.96 12.44 -9.20
CA TYR A 208 33.37 12.13 -9.52
C TYR A 208 34.15 11.56 -8.33
N HIS A 209 33.49 11.37 -7.19
CA HIS A 209 34.15 10.89 -5.99
C HIS A 209 34.34 9.35 -6.06
N PRO A 210 35.52 8.81 -5.71
CA PRO A 210 35.83 7.40 -5.86
C PRO A 210 35.25 6.56 -4.71
N TRP A 211 33.90 6.49 -4.64
CA TRP A 211 33.15 5.87 -3.54
C TRP A 211 33.54 4.42 -3.19
N ILE A 212 33.99 3.64 -4.17
CA ILE A 212 34.38 2.24 -3.98
C ILE A 212 35.76 2.15 -3.33
N GLU A 213 36.70 2.99 -3.77
CA GLU A 213 38.08 3.02 -3.28
C GLU A 213 38.15 3.54 -1.84
N GLU A 214 37.31 4.52 -1.51
CA GLU A 214 37.16 5.09 -0.16
C GLU A 214 36.49 4.12 0.85
N GLY A 215 36.03 2.96 0.40
CA GLY A 215 35.53 1.89 1.28
C GLY A 215 34.22 2.19 2.03
N ILE A 216 33.61 3.36 1.85
CA ILE A 216 32.39 3.84 2.55
C ILE A 216 31.23 2.85 2.43
N PHE A 217 31.16 2.15 1.30
CA PHE A 217 30.05 1.26 0.96
C PHE A 217 30.38 -0.22 1.02
N ASP A 218 31.48 -0.62 1.68
CA ASP A 218 31.85 -2.04 1.82
C ASP A 218 31.94 -2.76 0.45
N GLY A 219 32.43 -2.03 -0.57
CA GLY A 219 32.59 -2.52 -1.94
C GLY A 219 31.34 -2.46 -2.83
N LYS A 220 30.15 -2.14 -2.31
CA LYS A 220 28.92 -2.02 -3.13
C LYS A 220 28.04 -0.84 -2.72
N ILE A 221 27.79 0.06 -3.68
CA ILE A 221 26.87 1.19 -3.52
C ILE A 221 25.45 0.65 -3.18
N PRO A 222 24.82 1.10 -2.09
CA PRO A 222 23.47 0.69 -1.73
C PRO A 222 22.45 1.11 -2.80
N ASP A 223 21.49 0.23 -3.11
CA ASP A 223 20.33 0.57 -3.96
C ASP A 223 19.24 1.34 -3.19
N ASP A 224 19.38 1.44 -1.87
CA ASP A 224 18.47 2.14 -0.99
C ASP A 224 18.92 3.61 -0.80
N PRO A 225 18.11 4.60 -1.21
CA PRO A 225 18.48 6.01 -1.09
C PRO A 225 18.74 6.45 0.34
N GLU A 226 17.97 5.95 1.32
CA GLU A 226 18.08 6.37 2.72
C GLU A 226 19.39 5.88 3.33
N VAL A 227 19.75 4.61 3.04
CA VAL A 227 21.04 4.04 3.45
C VAL A 227 22.21 4.75 2.78
N PHE A 228 22.09 4.99 1.46
CA PHE A 228 23.11 5.70 0.69
C PHE A 228 23.39 7.10 1.25
N TRP A 229 22.36 7.94 1.39
CA TRP A 229 22.51 9.30 1.88
C TRP A 229 22.94 9.35 3.35
N SER A 230 22.55 8.38 4.18
CA SER A 230 23.01 8.28 5.58
C SER A 230 24.51 7.98 5.67
N LYS A 231 25.03 7.09 4.80
CA LYS A 231 26.47 6.82 4.70
C LYS A 231 27.21 8.05 4.17
N ILE A 232 26.70 8.74 3.14
CA ILE A 232 27.33 9.98 2.63
C ILE A 232 27.34 11.10 3.66
N LYS A 233 26.27 11.29 4.43
CA LYS A 233 26.21 12.27 5.52
C LYS A 233 27.26 11.99 6.60
N SER A 234 27.60 10.72 6.79
CA SER A 234 28.55 10.27 7.81
C SER A 234 29.99 10.24 7.31
N TYR A 235 30.19 10.38 5.99
CA TYR A 235 31.51 10.41 5.39
C TYR A 235 32.29 11.66 5.81
N GLU A 236 33.54 11.44 6.21
CA GLU A 236 34.46 12.47 6.66
C GLU A 236 35.80 12.30 5.95
N SER A 237 36.32 13.40 5.41
CA SER A 237 37.59 13.47 4.70
C SER A 237 38.35 14.67 5.24
N GLU A 238 39.58 14.44 5.70
CA GLU A 238 40.46 15.48 6.24
C GLU A 238 39.81 16.36 7.34
N GLY A 239 38.99 15.74 8.21
CA GLY A 239 38.29 16.44 9.29
C GLY A 239 37.07 17.27 8.85
N SER A 240 36.66 17.14 7.58
CA SER A 240 35.50 17.82 7.01
C SER A 240 34.48 16.82 6.49
N LYS A 241 33.19 17.22 6.44
CA LYS A 241 32.12 16.41 5.84
C LYS A 241 31.72 16.98 4.48
N PRO A 242 32.43 16.61 3.40
CA PRO A 242 32.37 17.33 2.13
C PRO A 242 31.01 17.30 1.44
N TYR A 243 30.09 16.41 1.84
CA TYR A 243 28.76 16.24 1.24
C TYR A 243 27.60 16.35 2.26
N SER A 244 27.87 16.90 3.45
CA SER A 244 26.91 16.90 4.56
C SER A 244 25.63 17.67 4.22
N ASP A 245 25.73 18.83 3.56
CA ASP A 245 24.57 19.67 3.26
C ASP A 245 23.65 19.00 2.24
N LEU A 246 24.23 18.48 1.16
CA LEU A 246 23.49 17.75 0.14
C LEU A 246 22.85 16.49 0.73
N ALA A 247 23.57 15.75 1.58
CA ALA A 247 23.03 14.55 2.21
C ALA A 247 21.93 14.88 3.21
N CYS A 248 22.06 15.98 3.97
CA CYS A 248 20.99 16.49 4.83
C CYS A 248 19.76 16.91 4.02
N PHE A 249 19.95 17.62 2.90
CA PHE A 249 18.87 17.98 1.99
C PHE A 249 18.16 16.73 1.44
N ALA A 250 18.91 15.77 0.89
CA ALA A 250 18.35 14.56 0.32
C ALA A 250 17.59 13.72 1.36
N LEU A 251 18.14 13.59 2.57
CA LEU A 251 17.45 12.93 3.68
C LEU A 251 16.20 13.70 4.13
N SER A 252 16.23 15.03 4.17
CA SER A 252 15.05 15.85 4.43
C SER A 252 13.98 15.61 3.37
N CYS A 253 14.32 15.57 2.08
CA CYS A 253 13.36 15.23 1.02
C CYS A 253 12.77 13.82 1.21
N LEU A 254 13.61 12.83 1.48
CA LEU A 254 13.21 11.42 1.65
C LEU A 254 12.39 11.18 2.92
N THR A 255 12.57 12.01 3.95
CA THR A 255 11.81 11.94 5.20
C THR A 255 10.63 12.91 5.25
N THR A 256 10.51 13.82 4.27
CA THR A 256 9.39 14.75 4.18
C THR A 256 8.11 13.96 3.95
N PRO A 257 7.10 14.12 4.83
CA PRO A 257 5.85 13.40 4.65
C PRO A 257 5.09 13.88 3.41
N VAL A 258 5.05 13.03 2.39
CA VAL A 258 4.45 13.37 1.07
C VAL A 258 2.96 13.03 0.98
N SER A 259 2.41 12.28 1.94
CA SER A 259 0.98 11.95 2.00
C SER A 259 0.56 11.49 3.40
N ASN A 260 -0.73 11.53 3.71
CA ASN A 260 -1.28 10.99 4.96
C ASN A 260 -0.91 9.50 5.16
N ALA A 261 -0.80 8.73 4.08
CA ALA A 261 -0.36 7.33 4.16
C ALA A 261 1.13 7.17 4.48
N PHE A 262 1.96 8.10 4.01
CA PHE A 262 3.37 8.17 4.37
C PHE A 262 3.54 8.64 5.83
N VAL A 263 2.77 9.64 6.25
CA VAL A 263 2.69 10.14 7.63
C VAL A 263 2.31 8.99 8.59
N GLU A 264 1.28 8.21 8.26
CA GLU A 264 0.88 7.06 9.08
C GLU A 264 1.94 5.95 9.15
N ARG A 265 2.72 5.71 8.07
CA ARG A 265 3.86 4.79 8.11
C ARG A 265 4.99 5.29 8.99
N ILE A 266 5.35 6.57 8.88
CA ILE A 266 6.37 7.20 9.73
C ILE A 266 5.90 7.14 11.20
N PHE A 267 4.61 7.37 11.48
CA PHE A 267 4.05 7.19 12.82
C PHE A 267 4.02 5.73 13.28
N SER A 268 3.77 4.76 12.39
CA SER A 268 3.81 3.33 12.72
C SER A 268 5.23 2.86 13.08
N HIS A 269 6.24 3.27 12.30
CA HIS A 269 7.65 2.99 12.59
C HIS A 269 8.12 3.73 13.86
N ALA A 270 7.74 4.99 14.04
CA ALA A 270 8.05 5.76 15.25
C ALA A 270 7.41 5.14 16.51
N ASN A 271 6.20 4.59 16.39
CA ASN A 271 5.54 3.88 17.49
C ASN A 271 6.20 2.54 17.79
N ALA A 272 6.66 1.79 16.79
CA ALA A 272 7.42 0.55 16.98
C ALA A 272 8.79 0.79 17.67
N ILE A 273 9.44 1.91 17.39
CA ILE A 273 10.68 2.34 18.06
C ILE A 273 10.40 2.78 19.50
N LYS A 274 9.28 3.48 19.75
CA LYS A 274 8.85 3.85 21.11
C LYS A 274 8.50 2.63 21.97
N THR A 275 7.77 1.66 21.45
CA THR A 275 7.39 0.44 22.21
C THR A 275 8.58 -0.48 22.47
N LYS A 276 9.57 -0.58 21.56
CA LYS A 276 10.81 -1.32 21.84
C LYS A 276 11.69 -0.68 22.92
N LYS A 277 11.74 0.67 22.99
CA LYS A 277 12.46 1.37 24.08
C LYS A 277 11.73 1.31 25.41
N PHE A 278 10.39 1.24 25.42
CA PHE A 278 9.62 1.13 26.66
C PHE A 278 9.57 -0.29 27.23
N ASN A 279 9.56 -1.35 26.40
CA ASN A 279 9.60 -2.73 26.90
C ASN A 279 10.97 -3.14 27.48
N ASN A 280 12.01 -2.33 27.33
CA ASN A 280 13.35 -2.63 27.86
C ASN A 280 13.70 -1.85 29.14
N THR A 281 12.76 -1.07 29.70
CA THR A 281 12.97 -0.27 30.92
C THR A 281 12.13 -0.70 32.12
N GLU A 282 11.34 -1.78 32.04
CA GLU A 282 10.55 -2.30 33.17
C GLU A 282 11.18 -3.50 33.91
N THR A 283 12.50 -3.68 33.88
CA THR A 283 13.16 -4.72 34.70
C THR A 283 14.31 -4.24 35.57
N LYS A 284 14.35 -2.96 35.97
CA LYS A 284 15.27 -2.52 37.03
C LYS A 284 14.73 -1.38 37.92
N SER A 285 14.13 -1.76 39.05
CA SER A 285 14.15 -1.09 40.37
C SER A 285 13.00 -1.69 41.21
N HIS A 286 13.15 -2.22 42.43
CA HIS A 286 13.99 -1.82 43.56
C HIS A 286 14.23 -3.01 44.53
N PRO A 287 15.27 -2.96 45.38
CA PRO A 287 15.45 -3.84 46.53
C PRO A 287 14.75 -3.25 47.76
N GLU A 288 13.95 -4.05 48.47
CA GLU A 288 13.55 -3.76 49.85
C GLU A 288 13.68 -5.04 50.71
N THR A 289 14.75 -5.05 51.51
CA THR A 289 14.88 -5.69 52.83
C THR A 289 13.75 -5.19 53.75
N GLU A 290 12.91 -6.03 54.33
CA GLU A 290 12.96 -6.66 55.67
C GLU A 290 11.54 -7.26 55.87
N LYS A 291 11.26 -8.42 56.46
CA LYS A 291 11.68 -8.90 57.79
C LYS A 291 11.21 -10.35 57.99
N ALA A 292 11.96 -11.05 58.83
CA ALA A 292 11.78 -12.44 59.24
C ALA A 292 10.58 -12.69 60.18
N PHE A 293 9.96 -13.88 60.08
CA PHE A 293 9.76 -14.93 61.11
C PHE A 293 8.68 -15.91 60.61
N ARG A 294 9.07 -17.08 60.08
CA ARG A 294 9.06 -18.43 60.70
C ARG A 294 7.67 -19.00 61.05
N ARG A 295 7.43 -20.21 60.53
CA ARG A 295 6.56 -21.31 61.02
C ARG A 295 5.23 -20.93 61.69
#